data_AF-A0A2S9GMR7-F1
#
_entry.id   AF-A0A2S9GMR7-F1
#
_cell.length_a   1.000
_cell.length_b   1.000
_cell.length_c   1.000
_cell.angle_alpha   90.00
_cell.angle_beta   90.00
_cell.angle_gamma   90.00
#
_symmetry.space_group_name_H-M   'P 1'
#
loop_
_entity.id
_entity.type
_entity.pdbx_description
1 polymer ?
#
loop_
_entity_poly.entity_id
_entity_poly.type
_entity_poly.pdbx_seq_one_letter_code
_entity_poly.pdbx_strand_id
1 'polypeptide(L)' 'MTDQLTPADIDAVDFFTDNTVLHDPYEYLAAVRNECPVRREPHHDVVMITGYEEAVAVYNDNVRFSSCTA' A
#
# COMPACT_ATOMS: atom_id res chain seq x y z
N MET A 1 11.58 -20.33 -4.83
CA MET A 1 12.10 -19.22 -5.65
C MET A 1 10.90 -18.34 -5.87
N THR A 2 10.66 -17.40 -4.96
CA THR A 2 9.52 -16.48 -5.05
C THR A 2 9.88 -15.51 -6.15
N ASP A 3 9.12 -15.52 -7.24
CA ASP A 3 9.28 -14.52 -8.28
C ASP A 3 8.93 -13.18 -7.63
N GLN A 4 9.92 -12.30 -7.48
CA GLN A 4 9.67 -11.00 -6.86
C GLN A 4 8.87 -10.17 -7.87
N LEU A 5 7.67 -9.73 -7.47
CA LEU A 5 6.87 -8.78 -8.25
C LEU A 5 7.74 -7.57 -8.62
N THR A 6 7.79 -7.24 -9.91
CA THR A 6 8.48 -6.04 -10.38
C THR A 6 7.62 -4.80 -10.11
N PRO A 7 8.18 -3.58 -10.15
CA PRO A 7 7.40 -2.35 -10.01
C PRO A 7 6.24 -2.25 -11.03
N ALA A 8 6.45 -2.75 -12.25
CA ALA A 8 5.41 -2.78 -13.28
C ALA A 8 4.29 -3.77 -12.95
N ASP A 9 4.62 -4.91 -12.33
CA ASP A 9 3.61 -5.87 -11.86
C ASP A 9 2.81 -5.29 -10.70
N ILE A 10 3.47 -4.55 -9.79
CA ILE A 10 2.81 -3.85 -8.68
C ILE A 10 1.85 -2.78 -9.20
N ASP A 11 2.26 -2.01 -10.21
CA ASP A 11 1.45 -0.95 -10.81
C ASP A 11 0.27 -1.45 -11.64
N ALA A 12 0.29 -2.70 -12.10
CA ALA A 12 -0.82 -3.29 -12.84
C ALA A 12 -1.97 -3.76 -11.92
N VAL A 13 -1.69 -3.95 -10.62
CA VAL A 13 -2.67 -4.43 -9.64
C VAL A 13 -3.40 -3.26 -9.02
N ASP A 14 -4.72 -3.23 -9.19
CA ASP A 14 -5.61 -2.36 -8.42
C ASP A 14 -6.02 -3.05 -7.12
N PHE A 15 -5.38 -2.64 -6.01
CA PHE A 15 -5.62 -3.20 -4.68
C PHE A 15 -7.09 -3.18 -4.24
N PHE A 16 -7.90 -2.25 -4.74
CA PHE A 16 -9.29 -2.07 -4.31
C PHE A 16 -10.29 -2.93 -5.07
N THR A 17 -9.95 -3.36 -6.29
CA THR A 17 -10.88 -4.06 -7.19
C THR A 17 -10.41 -5.45 -7.62
N ASP A 18 -9.12 -5.75 -7.49
CA ASP A 18 -8.57 -7.06 -7.84
C ASP A 18 -8.90 -8.13 -6.78
N ASN A 19 -9.75 -9.08 -7.16
CA ASN A 19 -10.20 -10.17 -6.28
C ASN A 19 -9.09 -11.11 -5.81
N THR A 20 -7.97 -11.18 -6.54
CA THR A 20 -6.85 -12.05 -6.18
C THR A 20 -6.13 -11.55 -4.93
N VAL A 21 -5.76 -10.26 -4.92
CA VAL A 21 -5.12 -9.62 -3.76
C VAL A 21 -6.10 -9.31 -2.64
N LEU A 22 -7.40 -9.16 -2.93
CA LEU A 22 -8.44 -9.07 -1.90
C LEU A 22 -8.49 -10.35 -1.03
N HIS A 23 -8.25 -11.52 -1.62
CA HIS A 23 -8.24 -12.78 -0.89
C HIS A 23 -6.92 -13.01 -0.11
N ASP A 24 -5.78 -12.73 -0.73
CA ASP A 24 -4.46 -12.87 -0.11
C ASP A 24 -3.52 -11.71 -0.49
N PRO A 25 -3.48 -10.63 0.31
CA PRO A 25 -2.74 -9.41 -0.05
C PRO A 25 -1.27 -9.44 0.38
N TYR A 26 -0.82 -10.43 1.17
CA TYR A 26 0.44 -10.30 1.92
C TYR A 26 1.68 -10.25 1.04
N GLU A 27 1.72 -11.04 -0.04
CA GLU A 27 2.83 -11.03 -0.98
C GLU A 27 2.94 -9.68 -1.71
N TYR A 28 1.81 -9.17 -2.20
CA TYR A 28 1.73 -7.85 -2.83
C TYR A 28 2.16 -6.72 -1.86
N LEU A 29 1.62 -6.70 -0.64
CA LEU A 29 1.96 -5.69 0.36
C LEU A 29 3.43 -5.76 0.80
N ALA A 30 4.05 -6.96 0.77
CA ALA A 30 5.48 -7.10 1.01
C ALA A 30 6.31 -6.54 -0.15
N ALA A 31 5.90 -6.77 -1.39
CA ALA A 31 6.55 -6.23 -2.58
C ALA A 31 6.49 -4.69 -2.62
N VAL A 32 5.31 -4.11 -2.37
CA VAL A 32 5.12 -2.64 -2.25
C VAL A 32 6.07 -2.06 -1.20
N ARG A 33 6.16 -2.69 -0.02
CA ARG A 33 7.03 -2.24 1.08
C ARG A 33 8.51 -2.30 0.75
N ASN A 34 8.93 -3.37 0.07
CA ASN A 34 10.33 -3.56 -0.34
C ASN A 34 10.76 -2.53 -1.39
N GLU A 35 9.83 -2.07 -2.24
CA GLU A 35 10.07 -0.97 -3.17
C GLU A 35 10.09 0.38 -2.45
N CYS A 36 9.01 0.73 -1.75
CA CYS A 36 8.88 1.95 -0.96
C CYS A 36 7.81 1.80 0.14
N PRO A 37 8.12 2.02 1.43
CA PRO A 37 7.15 1.88 2.53
C PRO A 37 6.00 2.91 2.47
N VAL A 38 6.17 4.01 1.72
CA VAL A 38 5.17 5.05 1.49
C VAL A 38 5.11 5.33 -0.01
N ARG A 39 4.12 4.76 -0.68
CA ARG A 39 4.02 4.75 -2.14
C ARG A 39 2.70 5.36 -2.60
N ARG A 40 2.74 6.20 -3.64
CA ARG A 40 1.51 6.66 -4.32
C ARG A 40 1.04 5.56 -5.27
N GLU A 41 -0.21 5.16 -5.13
CA GLU A 41 -0.85 4.11 -5.91
C GLU A 41 -1.40 4.71 -7.22
N PRO A 42 -1.22 4.05 -8.38
CA PRO A 42 -1.50 4.66 -9.68
C PRO A 42 -2.98 4.77 -10.06
N HIS A 43 -3.90 4.02 -9.43
CA HIS A 43 -5.30 3.92 -9.88
C HIS A 43 -6.26 4.90 -9.18
N HIS A 44 -6.13 5.09 -7.85
CA HIS A 44 -7.13 5.82 -7.03
C HIS A 44 -6.58 7.07 -6.35
N ASP A 45 -5.39 7.52 -6.74
CA ASP A 45 -4.70 8.67 -6.17
C ASP A 45 -4.50 8.60 -4.65
N VAL A 46 -4.40 7.37 -4.13
CA VAL A 46 -4.16 7.11 -2.71
C VAL A 46 -2.67 6.94 -2.43
N VAL A 47 -2.28 7.13 -1.17
CA VAL A 47 -0.94 6.78 -0.68
C VAL A 47 -1.06 5.51 0.17
N MET A 48 -0.39 4.45 -0.29
CA MET A 48 -0.25 3.19 0.41
C MET A 48 0.90 3.29 1.42
N ILE A 49 0.59 3.10 2.71
CA ILE A 49 1.59 3.08 3.79
C ILE A 49 1.71 1.64 4.29
N THR A 50 2.83 1.00 3.96
CA THR A 50 3.10 -0.40 4.28
C THR A 50 4.24 -0.58 5.30
N GLY A 51 5.01 0.48 5.55
CA GLY A 51 6.03 0.54 6.60
C GLY A 51 5.42 0.78 7.99
N TYR A 52 5.97 0.10 9.00
CA TYR A 52 5.46 0.18 10.36
C TYR A 52 5.72 1.55 10.99
N GLU A 53 6.93 2.07 10.86
CA GLU A 53 7.33 3.36 11.47
C GLU A 53 6.51 4.50 10.88
N GLU A 54 6.29 4.49 9.57
CA GLU A 54 5.52 5.51 8.85
C GLU A 54 4.03 5.41 9.17
N ALA A 55 3.48 4.19 9.28
CA ALA A 55 2.10 4.00 9.71
C ALA A 55 1.86 4.54 11.12
N VAL A 56 2.77 4.26 12.06
CA VAL A 56 2.69 4.78 13.44
C VAL A 56 2.85 6.30 13.47
N ALA A 57 3.74 6.87 12.64
CA ALA A 57 3.92 8.32 12.55
C ALA A 57 2.65 9.03 12.07
N VAL A 58 2.01 8.54 11.00
CA VAL A 58 0.76 9.09 10.46
C VAL A 58 -0.39 8.91 11.45
N TYR A 59 -0.52 7.73 12.04
CA TYR A 59 -1.58 7.43 13.00
C TYR A 59 -1.56 8.36 14.23
N ASN A 60 -0.38 8.80 14.67
CA ASN A 60 -0.25 9.68 15.83
C ASN A 60 -0.31 11.18 15.48
N ASP A 61 -0.21 11.58 14.20
CA ASP A 61 -0.27 12.98 13.77
C ASP A 61 -1.69 13.41 13.39
N ASN A 62 -2.54 13.57 14.42
CA ASN A 62 -3.92 14.04 14.29
C ASN A 62 -4.05 15.52 13.88
N VAL A 63 -2.93 16.26 13.77
CA VAL A 63 -2.94 17.67 13.34
C VAL A 63 -2.89 17.75 11.81
N ARG A 64 -2.08 16.89 11.17
CA ARG A 64 -1.91 16.87 9.72
C ARG A 64 -2.81 15.84 9.03
N PHE A 65 -3.17 14.76 9.71
CA PHE A 65 -3.99 13.69 9.17
C PHE A 65 -5.32 13.61 9.93
N SER A 66 -6.42 13.88 9.22
CA SER A 66 -7.77 13.83 9.78
C SER A 66 -8.36 12.44 9.63
N SER A 67 -8.99 11.94 10.69
CA SER A 67 -9.73 10.67 10.70
C SER A 67 -11.19 10.81 10.23
N CYS A 68 -11.51 11.79 9.37
CA CYS A 68 -12.89 12.06 8.95
C CYS A 68 -13.64 10.77 8.56
N THR A 69 -14.61 10.37 9.39
CA THR A 69 -15.54 9.27 9.16
C THR A 69 -16.88 9.87 8.71
N ALA A 70 -17.00 10.19 7.43
CA ALA A 70 -18.26 10.69 6.85
C ALA A 70 -19.18 9.54 6.43
#